data_AF-A0A8G1IYK3-F1
#
_entry.id   AF-A0A8G1IYK3-F1
#
_cell.length_a   1.000
_cell.length_b   1.000
_cell.length_c   1.000
_cell.angle_alpha   90.00
_cell.angle_beta   90.00
_cell.angle_gamma   90.00
#
_symmetry.space_group_name_H-M   'P 1'
#
loop_
_entity.id
_entity.type
_entity.pdbx_description
1 polymer ?
#
loop_
_entity_poly.entity_id
_entity_poly.type
_entity_poly.pdbx_seq_one_letter_code
_entity_poly.pdbx_strand_id
1 'polypeptide(L)'
;MVDLVAHRHFHATVYRASHNDLLINTLDGLWDKADRYRRLGLEVVRSQAERDQKTHENQALVDCVVAGDTEGAADIMRRHIDTSLGAKAARRLGATPADVPRA
;
A
#
# COMPACT_ATOMS: atom_id res chain seq x y z
N MET A 1 -8.86 -12.24 -3.53
CA MET A 1 -8.57 -11.68 -4.87
C MET A 1 -9.24 -10.33 -5.11
N VAL A 2 -10.54 -10.17 -4.82
CA VAL A 2 -11.28 -8.90 -5.02
C VAL A 2 -10.59 -7.69 -4.35
N ASP A 3 -10.07 -7.85 -3.13
CA ASP A 3 -9.40 -6.79 -2.36
C ASP A 3 -8.15 -6.22 -3.07
N LEU A 4 -7.34 -7.06 -3.73
CA LEU A 4 -6.13 -6.61 -4.43
C LEU A 4 -6.44 -5.88 -5.74
N VAL A 5 -7.51 -6.29 -6.44
CA VAL A 5 -7.94 -5.63 -7.68
C VAL A 5 -8.46 -4.22 -7.36
N ALA A 6 -9.32 -4.09 -6.35
CA ALA A 6 -9.80 -2.79 -5.88
C ALA A 6 -8.65 -1.90 -5.40
N HIS A 7 -7.69 -2.48 -4.67
CA HIS A 7 -6.51 -1.75 -4.22
C HIS A 7 -5.63 -1.26 -5.38
N ARG A 8 -5.38 -2.10 -6.41
CA ARG A 8 -4.66 -1.67 -7.62
C ARG A 8 -5.40 -0.54 -8.32
N HIS A 9 -6.71 -0.67 -8.46
CA HIS A 9 -7.52 0.35 -9.12
C HIS A 9 -7.46 1.70 -8.40
N PHE A 10 -7.54 1.70 -7.06
CA PHE A 10 -7.38 2.90 -6.24
C PHE A 10 -6.05 3.60 -6.53
N HIS A 11 -4.94 2.88 -6.41
CA HIS A 11 -3.60 3.46 -6.63
C HIS A 11 -3.41 3.94 -8.07
N ALA A 12 -3.86 3.17 -9.06
CA ALA A 12 -3.77 3.57 -10.46
C ALA A 12 -4.57 4.86 -10.75
N THR A 13 -5.71 5.07 -10.09
CA THR A 13 -6.47 6.33 -10.18
C THR A 13 -5.69 7.50 -9.60
N VAL A 14 -5.08 7.33 -8.42
CA VAL A 14 -4.24 8.37 -7.79
C VAL A 14 -3.06 8.72 -8.69
N TYR A 15 -2.38 7.72 -9.28
CA TYR A 15 -1.24 7.97 -10.17
C TYR A 15 -1.66 8.76 -11.41
N ARG A 16 -2.79 8.39 -12.03
CA ARG A 16 -3.31 9.09 -13.22
C ARG A 16 -3.70 10.54 -12.95
N ALA A 17 -4.15 10.86 -11.73
CA ALA A 17 -4.44 12.23 -11.33
C ALA A 17 -3.20 13.16 -11.35
N SER A 18 -1.98 12.60 -11.37
CA SER A 18 -0.76 13.41 -11.53
C SER A 18 -0.55 13.95 -12.94
N HIS A 19 -1.25 13.40 -13.95
CA HIS A 19 -1.06 13.72 -15.37
C HIS A 19 0.41 13.65 -15.86
N ASN A 20 1.23 12.80 -15.21
CA ASN A 20 2.63 12.65 -15.52
C ASN A 20 2.93 11.22 -15.99
N ASP A 21 3.00 11.02 -17.31
CA ASP A 21 3.16 9.70 -17.92
C ASP A 21 4.41 8.96 -17.45
N LEU A 22 5.53 9.67 -17.20
CA LEU A 22 6.75 9.07 -16.67
C LEU A 22 6.52 8.51 -15.27
N LEU A 23 5.88 9.29 -14.39
CA LEU A 23 5.56 8.88 -13.02
C LEU A 23 4.57 7.72 -13.02
N ILE A 24 3.51 7.81 -13.82
CA ILE A 24 2.48 6.77 -13.95
C ILE A 24 3.13 5.44 -14.37
N ASN A 25 3.90 5.43 -15.45
CA ASN A 25 4.56 4.22 -15.96
C ASN A 25 5.55 3.63 -14.95
N THR A 26 6.28 4.49 -14.23
CA THR A 26 7.21 4.05 -13.18
C THR A 26 6.47 3.37 -12.03
N LEU A 27 5.39 3.98 -11.54
CA LEU A 27 4.61 3.45 -10.42
C LEU A 27 3.84 2.17 -10.78
N ASP A 28 3.27 2.08 -11.99
CA ASP A 28 2.64 0.85 -12.48
C ASP A 28 3.67 -0.30 -12.59
N GLY A 29 4.86 -0.03 -13.13
CA GLY A 29 5.94 -1.01 -13.19
C GLY A 29 6.42 -1.46 -11.80
N LEU A 30 6.50 -0.54 -10.83
CA LEU A 30 6.80 -0.88 -9.44
C LEU A 30 5.68 -1.71 -8.81
N TRP A 31 4.42 -1.41 -9.14
CA TRP A 31 3.28 -2.14 -8.63
C TRP A 31 3.33 -3.61 -9.00
N ASP A 32 3.58 -3.91 -10.28
CA ASP A 32 3.63 -5.28 -10.79
C ASP A 32 4.78 -6.08 -10.15
N LYS A 33 5.93 -5.44 -9.93
CA LYS A 33 7.07 -6.06 -9.22
C LYS A 33 6.73 -6.35 -7.75
N ALA A 34 5.99 -5.46 -7.10
CA ALA A 34 5.61 -5.59 -5.70
C ALA A 34 4.42 -6.55 -5.47
N ASP A 35 3.65 -6.92 -6.51
CA ASP A 35 2.42 -7.71 -6.38
C ASP A 35 2.65 -9.05 -5.70
N ARG A 36 3.74 -9.75 -6.04
CA ARG A 36 4.08 -11.05 -5.44
C ARG A 36 4.31 -10.95 -3.93
N TYR A 37 4.96 -9.88 -3.47
CA TYR A 37 5.15 -9.63 -2.03
C TYR A 37 3.83 -9.29 -1.33
N ARG A 38 2.93 -8.53 -1.96
CA ARG A 38 1.61 -8.24 -1.38
C ARG A 38 0.79 -9.51 -1.17
N ARG A 39 0.84 -10.46 -2.11
CA ARG A 39 0.19 -11.77 -1.97
C ARG A 39 0.74 -12.55 -0.78
N LEU A 40 2.06 -12.58 -0.60
CA LEU A 40 2.70 -13.16 0.58
C LEU A 40 2.25 -12.46 1.89
N GLY A 41 2.12 -11.13 1.85
CA GLY A 41 1.62 -10.35 2.98
C GLY A 41 0.17 -10.67 3.37
N LEU A 42 -0.65 -11.19 2.45
CA LEU A 42 -2.02 -11.61 2.72
C LEU A 42 -2.14 -12.98 3.39
N GLU A 43 -1.07 -13.79 3.42
CA GLU A 43 -1.05 -15.00 4.25
C GLU A 43 -1.16 -14.66 5.74
N VAL A 44 -0.85 -13.42 6.12
CA VAL A 44 -1.08 -12.90 7.47
C VAL A 44 -2.53 -12.41 7.56
N VAL A 45 -3.30 -13.04 8.44
CA VAL A 45 -4.67 -12.62 8.73
C VAL A 45 -4.64 -11.22 9.34
N ARG A 46 -5.24 -10.26 8.64
CA ARG A 46 -5.42 -8.90 9.15
C ARG A 46 -6.52 -8.88 10.21
N SER A 47 -6.33 -8.12 11.27
CA SER A 47 -7.43 -7.76 12.18
C SER A 47 -8.44 -6.83 11.47
N GLN A 48 -9.65 -6.70 12.03
CA GLN A 48 -10.63 -5.72 11.53
C GLN A 48 -10.09 -4.29 11.67
N ALA A 49 -9.45 -3.98 12.79
CA ALA A 49 -8.83 -2.67 13.02
C ALA A 49 -7.77 -2.32 11.95
N GLU A 50 -6.96 -3.29 11.51
CA GLU A 50 -5.99 -3.06 10.43
C GLU A 50 -6.67 -2.81 9.07
N ARG A 51 -7.83 -3.40 8.82
CA ARG A 51 -8.62 -3.13 7.61
C ARG A 51 -9.22 -1.73 7.66
N ASP A 52 -9.83 -1.37 8.77
CA ASP A 52 -10.47 -0.07 8.98
C ASP A 52 -9.44 1.06 8.88
N GLN A 53 -8.28 0.87 9.52
CA GLN A 53 -7.15 1.79 9.41
C GLN A 53 -6.74 2.01 7.95
N LYS A 54 -6.69 0.94 7.15
CA LYS A 54 -6.31 1.06 5.73
C LYS A 54 -7.36 1.79 4.91
N THR A 55 -8.63 1.57 5.21
CA THR A 55 -9.74 2.32 4.60
C THR A 55 -9.65 3.80 4.96
N HIS A 56 -9.40 4.14 6.23
CA HIS A 56 -9.24 5.53 6.68
C HIS A 56 -8.05 6.22 6.03
N GLU A 57 -6.90 5.54 5.92
CA GLU A 57 -5.72 6.07 5.21
C GLU A 57 -6.04 6.42 3.74
N ASN A 58 -6.76 5.53 3.04
CA ASN A 58 -7.12 5.75 1.65
C ASN A 58 -8.10 6.93 1.50
N GLN A 59 -9.07 7.05 2.42
CA GLN A 59 -10.01 8.16 2.41
C GLN A 59 -9.30 9.49 2.67
N ALA A 60 -8.45 9.55 3.70
CA ALA A 60 -7.69 10.76 4.02
C ALA A 60 -6.79 11.20 2.85
N LEU A 61 -6.19 10.25 2.12
CA LEU A 61 -5.42 10.57 0.92
C LEU A 61 -6.29 11.22 -0.16
N VAL A 62 -7.48 10.67 -0.41
CA VAL A 62 -8.43 11.25 -1.38
C VAL A 62 -8.83 12.66 -0.96
N ASP A 63 -9.11 12.87 0.31
CA ASP A 63 -9.51 14.17 0.83
C ASP A 63 -8.41 15.22 0.63
N CYS A 64 -7.14 14.87 0.91
CA CYS A 64 -6.00 15.74 0.61
C CYS A 64 -5.87 16.04 -0.90
N VAL A 65 -6.04 15.04 -1.76
CA VAL A 65 -5.98 15.23 -3.23
C VAL A 65 -7.08 16.16 -3.71
N VAL A 66 -8.32 15.98 -3.23
CA VAL A 66 -9.46 16.84 -3.57
C VAL A 66 -9.26 18.27 -3.07
N ALA A 67 -8.68 18.44 -1.88
CA ALA A 67 -8.35 19.74 -1.32
C ALA A 67 -7.12 20.43 -1.95
N GLY A 68 -6.36 19.72 -2.80
CA GLY A 68 -5.09 20.21 -3.34
C GLY A 68 -3.94 20.24 -2.32
N ASP A 69 -4.12 19.61 -1.16
CA ASP A 69 -3.12 19.51 -0.10
C ASP A 69 -2.02 18.50 -0.48
N THR A 70 -1.01 19.00 -1.17
CA THR A 70 0.09 18.19 -1.69
C THR A 70 0.98 17.63 -0.57
N GLU A 71 1.24 18.42 0.47
CA GLU A 71 2.07 17.99 1.61
C GLU A 71 1.37 16.90 2.41
N GLY A 72 0.09 17.09 2.74
CA GLY A 72 -0.71 16.08 3.44
C GLY A 72 -0.84 14.78 2.64
N ALA A 73 -1.07 14.88 1.32
CA ALA A 73 -1.12 13.70 0.45
C ALA A 73 0.22 12.93 0.43
N ALA A 74 1.34 13.64 0.36
CA ALA A 74 2.68 13.04 0.38
C ALA A 74 2.98 12.34 1.72
N ASP A 75 2.62 12.97 2.84
CA ASP A 75 2.79 12.43 4.18
C ASP A 75 1.97 11.16 4.40
N ILE A 76 0.71 11.17 3.97
CA ILE A 76 -0.17 10.00 4.03
C ILE A 76 0.39 8.88 3.18
N MET A 77 0.83 9.16 1.94
CA MET A 77 1.36 8.11 1.05
C MET A 77 2.62 7.45 1.61
N ARG A 78 3.54 8.22 2.21
CA ARG A 78 4.75 7.68 2.84
C ARG A 78 4.39 6.71 3.97
N ARG A 79 3.52 7.11 4.89
CA ARG A 79 3.04 6.23 5.97
C ARG A 79 2.28 5.01 5.42
N HIS A 80 1.48 5.19 4.38
CA HIS A 80 0.72 4.12 3.73
C HIS A 80 1.65 3.02 3.19
N ILE A 81 2.82 3.37 2.66
CA ILE A 81 3.82 2.44 2.17
C ILE A 81 4.42 1.62 3.32
N ASP A 82 4.76 2.26 4.45
CA ASP A 82 5.37 1.60 5.62
C ASP A 82 4.44 0.55 6.28
N THR A 83 3.13 0.82 6.25
CA THR A 83 2.09 -0.09 6.76
C THR A 83 1.57 -1.07 5.71
N SER A 84 2.06 -0.99 4.45
CA SER A 84 1.56 -1.79 3.34
C SER A 84 1.83 -3.29 3.46
N LEU A 85 1.08 -4.09 2.71
CA LEU A 85 1.32 -5.53 2.60
C LEU A 85 2.73 -5.86 2.07
N GLY A 86 3.27 -5.03 1.18
CA GLY A 86 4.63 -5.18 0.67
C GLY A 86 5.68 -5.00 1.76
N ALA A 87 5.52 -3.96 2.60
CA ALA A 87 6.40 -3.73 3.74
C ALA A 87 6.29 -4.84 4.80
N LYS A 88 5.07 -5.32 5.08
CA LYS A 88 4.87 -6.49 5.98
C LYS A 88 5.56 -7.75 5.44
N ALA A 89 5.42 -8.03 4.14
CA ALA A 89 6.06 -9.16 3.50
C ALA A 89 7.59 -9.04 3.52
N ALA A 90 8.15 -7.87 3.22
CA ALA A 90 9.59 -7.61 3.29
C ALA A 90 10.14 -7.83 4.70
N ARG A 91 9.45 -7.33 5.73
CA ARG A 91 9.81 -7.59 7.15
C ARG A 91 9.79 -9.07 7.49
N ARG A 92 8.77 -9.82 7.04
CA ARG A 92 8.67 -11.26 7.27
C ARG A 92 9.79 -12.04 6.59
N LEU A 93 10.13 -11.69 5.34
CA LEU A 93 11.21 -12.33 4.60
C LEU A 93 12.60 -11.99 5.14
N GLY A 94 12.75 -10.81 5.75
CA GLY A 94 14.00 -10.36 6.39
C GLY A 94 14.17 -10.82 7.84
N ALA A 95 13.10 -11.31 8.50
CA ALA A 95 13.19 -11.86 9.84
C ALA A 95 13.94 -13.20 9.82
N THR A 96 14.92 -13.36 10.72
CA THR A 96 15.70 -14.61 10.81
C THR A 96 14.88 -15.64 11.62
N PRO A 97 14.97 -16.96 11.38
CA PRO A 97 14.19 -17.97 12.10
C PRO A 97 14.34 -17.96 13.64
N ALA A 98 15.34 -17.27 14.18
CA ALA A 98 15.56 -17.09 15.61
C ALA A 98 14.56 -16.11 16.28
N ASP A 99 13.85 -15.29 15.50
CA ASP A 99 12.95 -14.23 16.00
C ASP A 99 11.48 -14.70 16.15
N VAL A 100 11.16 -15.94 15.74
CA VAL A 100 9.81 -16.51 15.87
C VAL A 100 9.75 -17.32 17.17
N PRO A 101 8.91 -16.95 18.16
CA PRO A 101 8.78 -17.71 19.39
C PRO A 101 8.33 -19.14 19.05
N ARG A 102 9.11 -20.13 19.48
CA ARG A 102 8.67 -21.54 19.42
C ARG A 102 7.49 -21.71 20.36
N ALA A 103 6.35 -22.12 19.82
CA ALA A 103 5.20 -22.60 20.56
C ALA A 103 5.50 -23.96 21.23
#